data_AF-A0A7Z9JEX7-F1
#
_entry.id   AF-A0A7Z9JEX7-F1
#
_cell.length_a   1.000
_cell.length_b   1.000
_cell.length_c   1.000
_cell.angle_alpha   90.00
_cell.angle_beta   90.00
_cell.angle_gamma   90.00
#
_symmetry.space_group_name_H-M   'P 1'
#
loop_
_entity.id
_entity.type
_entity.pdbx_description
1 polymer ?
#
loop_
_entity_poly.entity_id
_entity_poly.type
_entity_poly.pdbx_seq_one_letter_code
_entity_poly.pdbx_strand_id
1 'polypeptide(L)'
;MNNRFMLTVAGAAATGFIGTASAELVDFSHGMDYWAVEHSWQVFNSNGSSVAGMSGGSASLNFGSSVSLNYWGNSMSYTFSTGSTDDIFGTVTGSFDLAPGTYNVQMQDASGNGWLWGSYQGFLAIGSGSGTVSTSAGSFSFTVGGIPAPGALALLGLAGVAGSRRRK
;
A
#
# COMPACT_ATOMS: atom_id res chain seq x y z
N MET A 1 62.55 -7.26 -30.60
CA MET A 1 61.94 -7.02 -29.27
C MET A 1 60.44 -7.14 -29.45
N ASN A 2 59.81 -8.15 -28.83
CA ASN A 2 58.38 -8.41 -29.03
C ASN A 2 57.60 -7.86 -27.83
N ASN A 3 56.91 -6.74 -28.01
CA ASN A 3 56.02 -6.17 -27.00
C ASN A 3 54.71 -6.97 -26.99
N ARG A 4 54.53 -7.82 -25.98
CA ARG A 4 53.24 -8.48 -25.71
C ARG A 4 52.37 -7.51 -24.91
N PHE A 5 51.37 -6.92 -25.55
CA PHE A 5 50.29 -6.21 -24.87
C PHE A 5 49.53 -7.22 -23.99
N MET A 6 49.74 -7.16 -22.67
CA MET A 6 48.88 -7.83 -21.70
C MET A 6 47.72 -6.90 -21.37
N LEU A 7 46.53 -7.23 -21.87
CA LEU A 7 45.28 -6.60 -21.43
C LEU A 7 44.89 -7.22 -20.09
N THR A 8 45.35 -6.62 -18.99
CA THR A 8 44.83 -6.92 -17.65
C THR A 8 43.38 -6.44 -17.60
N VAL A 9 42.42 -7.34 -17.83
CA VAL A 9 41.03 -7.14 -17.40
C VAL A 9 41.04 -7.25 -15.88
N ALA A 10 41.35 -6.14 -15.22
CA ALA A 10 40.97 -5.96 -13.82
C ALA A 10 39.44 -6.09 -13.79
N GLY A 11 38.96 -7.13 -13.13
CA GLY A 11 37.55 -7.42 -13.02
C GLY A 11 36.83 -6.16 -12.58
N ALA A 12 35.96 -5.65 -13.46
CA ALA A 12 34.87 -4.81 -13.04
C ALA A 12 34.10 -5.64 -12.01
N ALA A 13 34.35 -5.39 -10.72
CA ALA A 13 33.45 -5.81 -9.69
C ALA A 13 32.10 -5.28 -10.12
N ALA A 14 31.22 -6.19 -10.50
CA ALA A 14 29.84 -5.88 -10.77
C ALA A 14 29.35 -5.14 -9.53
N THR A 15 29.28 -3.82 -9.63
CA THR A 15 28.40 -3.00 -8.82
C THR A 15 27.05 -3.65 -9.01
N GLY A 16 26.71 -4.54 -8.07
CA GLY A 16 25.43 -5.20 -8.05
C GLY A 16 24.42 -4.07 -8.16
N PHE A 17 23.61 -4.11 -9.21
CA PHE A 17 22.37 -3.38 -9.21
C PHE A 17 21.63 -3.88 -7.97
N ILE A 18 21.80 -3.19 -6.85
CA ILE A 18 20.86 -3.22 -5.75
C ILE A 18 19.61 -2.67 -6.41
N GLY A 19 18.79 -3.58 -6.93
CA GLY A 19 17.51 -3.24 -7.51
C GLY A 19 16.79 -2.43 -6.45
N THR A 20 16.64 -1.15 -6.71
CA THR A 20 15.73 -0.29 -5.97
C THR A 20 14.41 -1.03 -5.93
N ALA A 21 13.92 -1.36 -4.73
CA ALA A 21 12.60 -1.91 -4.56
C ALA A 21 11.63 -0.92 -5.23
N SER A 22 11.16 -1.26 -6.43
CA SER A 22 10.28 -0.39 -7.19
C SER A 22 8.98 -0.31 -6.42
N ALA A 23 8.57 0.90 -6.04
CA ALA A 23 7.25 1.08 -5.47
C ALA A 23 6.20 0.59 -6.49
N GLU A 24 5.23 -0.16 -5.99
CA GLU A 24 4.07 -0.64 -6.74
C GLU A 24 2.91 0.31 -6.46
N LEU A 25 2.14 0.61 -7.51
CA LEU A 25 0.91 1.38 -7.37
C LEU A 25 -0.15 0.49 -6.74
N VAL A 26 -0.62 0.87 -5.55
CA VAL A 26 -1.64 0.12 -4.80
C VAL A 26 -2.94 0.90 -4.83
N ASP A 27 -3.98 0.29 -5.40
CA ASP A 27 -5.32 0.86 -5.42
C ASP A 27 -6.00 0.74 -4.06
N PHE A 28 -6.88 1.69 -3.75
CA PHE A 28 -7.75 1.64 -2.59
C PHE A 28 -9.16 2.12 -2.90
N SER A 29 -10.10 1.66 -2.07
CA SER A 29 -11.48 2.11 -2.04
C SER A 29 -11.95 2.21 -0.59
N HIS A 30 -12.54 3.34 -0.23
CA HIS A 30 -13.07 3.62 1.09
C HIS A 30 -14.52 4.08 0.95
N GLY A 31 -15.45 3.19 1.31
CA GLY A 31 -16.87 3.49 1.38
C GLY A 31 -17.22 4.05 2.74
N MET A 32 -17.68 5.29 2.77
CA MET A 32 -18.06 5.98 4.01
C MET A 32 -19.58 5.98 4.15
N ASP A 33 -20.03 5.66 5.36
CA ASP A 33 -21.43 5.77 5.71
C ASP A 33 -21.83 7.26 5.83
N TYR A 34 -23.03 7.55 6.32
CA TYR A 34 -23.50 8.93 6.44
C TYR A 34 -22.57 9.80 7.30
N TRP A 35 -21.85 9.22 8.28
CA TRP A 35 -21.03 9.92 9.24
C TRP A 35 -19.52 9.81 8.95
N ALA A 36 -19.11 10.07 7.71
CA ALA A 36 -17.72 10.02 7.23
C ALA A 36 -16.61 10.61 8.14
N VAL A 37 -16.93 11.50 9.09
CA VAL A 37 -15.96 12.03 10.08
C VAL A 37 -15.59 11.04 11.19
N GLU A 38 -16.40 10.01 11.41
CA GLU A 38 -16.10 8.94 12.37
C GLU A 38 -15.10 7.93 11.82
N HIS A 39 -14.93 7.91 10.49
CA HIS A 39 -13.97 7.08 9.81
C HIS A 39 -12.55 7.59 10.03
N SER A 40 -11.66 6.68 10.43
CA SER A 40 -10.22 6.89 10.32
C SER A 40 -9.51 5.58 10.06
N TRP A 41 -8.41 5.63 9.32
CA TRP A 41 -7.59 4.47 9.07
C TRP A 41 -6.14 4.85 8.81
N GLN A 42 -5.24 3.93 9.13
CA GLN A 42 -3.80 4.09 8.95
C GLN A 42 -3.19 2.80 8.46
N VAL A 43 -2.29 2.92 7.47
CA VAL A 43 -1.50 1.82 6.94
C VAL A 43 -0.12 1.88 7.56
N PHE A 44 0.29 0.79 8.18
CA PHE A 44 1.59 0.62 8.81
C PHE A 44 2.42 -0.38 8.03
N ASN A 45 3.69 -0.03 7.78
CA ASN A 45 4.67 -0.98 7.27
C ASN A 45 5.16 -1.93 8.37
N SER A 46 5.95 -2.94 8.00
CA SER A 46 6.55 -3.90 8.94
C SER A 46 7.46 -3.28 10.00
N ASN A 47 7.95 -2.06 9.78
CA ASN A 47 8.74 -1.30 10.75
C ASN A 47 7.86 -0.49 11.72
N GLY A 48 6.53 -0.61 11.65
CA GLY A 48 5.59 0.13 12.48
C GLY A 48 5.41 1.60 12.09
N SER A 49 5.96 2.04 10.96
CA SER A 49 5.78 3.41 10.47
C SER A 49 4.49 3.52 9.67
N SER A 50 3.70 4.57 9.94
CA SER A 50 2.53 4.87 9.13
C SER A 50 2.97 5.45 7.78
N VAL A 51 2.42 4.93 6.67
CA VAL A 51 2.83 5.27 5.30
C VAL A 51 1.70 5.83 4.45
N ALA A 52 0.45 5.60 4.86
CA ALA A 52 -0.74 6.18 4.29
C ALA A 52 -1.84 6.19 5.34
N GLY A 53 -2.83 7.04 5.17
CA GLY A 53 -3.94 7.10 6.11
C GLY A 53 -5.02 8.08 5.69
N MET A 54 -6.10 8.02 6.45
CA MET A 54 -7.16 9.00 6.46
C MET A 54 -7.52 9.32 7.90
N SER A 55 -7.78 10.61 8.15
CA SER A 55 -8.37 11.08 9.40
C SER A 55 -9.60 11.92 9.10
N GLY A 56 -10.71 11.61 9.76
CA GLY A 56 -11.87 12.49 9.84
C GLY A 56 -11.54 13.74 10.67
N GLY A 57 -11.87 14.92 10.13
CA GLY A 57 -11.81 16.16 10.91
C GLY A 57 -12.94 16.23 11.94
N SER A 58 -12.77 17.03 12.99
CA SER A 58 -13.81 17.30 13.99
C SER A 58 -14.93 18.15 13.40
N ALA A 59 -15.87 17.56 12.65
CA ALA A 59 -17.02 18.29 12.12
C ALA A 59 -18.30 17.43 12.11
N SER A 60 -19.36 17.92 12.75
CA SER A 60 -20.71 17.34 12.59
C SER A 60 -21.14 17.49 11.13
N LEU A 61 -21.50 16.38 10.49
CA LEU A 61 -21.99 16.36 9.11
C LEU A 61 -23.41 16.93 9.03
N ASN A 62 -23.55 18.08 8.38
CA ASN A 62 -24.81 18.53 7.77
C ASN A 62 -24.58 18.53 6.26
N PHE A 63 -25.39 17.80 5.50
CA PHE A 63 -25.35 17.83 4.04
C PHE A 63 -25.48 19.27 3.54
N GLY A 64 -24.51 19.74 2.75
CA GLY A 64 -24.39 21.14 2.31
C GLY A 64 -23.33 21.97 3.07
N SER A 65 -22.69 21.41 4.09
CA SER A 65 -21.51 22.01 4.74
C SER A 65 -20.22 21.42 4.18
N SER A 66 -19.17 22.25 4.05
CA SER A 66 -17.84 21.78 3.65
C SER A 66 -17.24 20.92 4.76
N VAL A 67 -16.92 19.66 4.44
CA VAL A 67 -16.25 18.73 5.34
C VAL A 67 -14.83 18.50 4.83
N SER A 68 -13.85 18.52 5.72
CA SER A 68 -12.45 18.22 5.39
C SER A 68 -12.11 16.81 5.85
N LEU A 69 -11.84 15.94 4.87
CA LEU A 69 -11.26 14.62 5.10
C LEU A 69 -9.82 14.68 4.61
N ASN A 70 -8.87 14.37 5.48
CA ASN A 70 -7.45 14.43 5.13
C ASN A 70 -6.97 13.01 4.80
N TYR A 71 -6.73 12.78 3.51
CA TYR A 71 -6.07 11.58 3.02
C TYR A 71 -4.61 11.91 2.73
N TRP A 72 -3.72 11.00 3.10
CA TRP A 72 -2.29 11.16 2.86
C TRP A 72 -1.66 9.82 2.52
N GLY A 73 -0.59 9.87 1.74
CA GLY A 73 0.14 8.71 1.26
C GLY A 73 1.16 9.13 0.22
N ASN A 74 2.12 8.25 -0.06
CA ASN A 74 3.15 8.54 -1.06
C ASN A 74 2.54 8.58 -2.47
N SER A 75 2.77 9.67 -3.21
CA SER A 75 2.19 9.91 -4.55
C SER A 75 0.67 9.69 -4.65
N MET A 76 -0.07 9.92 -3.57
CA MET A 76 -1.49 9.54 -3.53
C MET A 76 -2.35 10.39 -4.47
N SER A 77 -3.19 9.72 -5.26
CA SER A 77 -4.23 10.33 -6.09
C SER A 77 -5.58 9.70 -5.77
N TYR A 78 -6.64 10.49 -5.68
CA TYR A 78 -7.98 9.98 -5.37
C TYR A 78 -9.09 10.78 -6.04
N THR A 79 -10.24 10.13 -6.19
CA THR A 79 -11.50 10.70 -6.65
C THR A 79 -12.57 10.41 -5.61
N PHE A 80 -13.46 11.38 -5.39
CA PHE A 80 -14.61 11.23 -4.52
C PHE A 80 -15.89 11.15 -5.35
N SER A 81 -16.72 10.15 -5.05
CA SER A 81 -18.05 9.98 -5.61
C SER A 81 -19.08 10.11 -4.48
N THR A 82 -19.99 11.08 -4.61
CA THR A 82 -21.07 11.32 -3.63
C THR A 82 -22.07 10.19 -3.62
N GLY A 83 -22.51 9.81 -2.43
CA GLY A 83 -23.62 8.87 -2.22
C GLY A 83 -25.01 9.44 -2.48
N SER A 84 -26.04 8.59 -2.35
CA SER A 84 -27.40 9.08 -2.10
C SER A 84 -27.41 9.76 -0.73
N THR A 85 -28.07 10.92 -0.64
CA THR A 85 -28.07 11.78 0.57
C THR A 85 -28.62 11.11 1.82
N ASP A 86 -29.28 9.96 1.67
CA ASP A 86 -30.06 9.34 2.75
C ASP A 86 -29.36 8.11 3.34
N ASP A 87 -28.40 7.50 2.61
CA ASP A 87 -27.81 6.21 2.99
C ASP A 87 -26.28 6.25 3.16
N ILE A 88 -25.53 7.00 2.35
CA ILE A 88 -24.05 6.99 2.36
C ILE A 88 -23.48 8.39 2.08
N PHE A 89 -22.36 8.75 2.70
CA PHE A 89 -21.67 10.00 2.37
C PHE A 89 -21.02 9.93 0.98
N GLY A 90 -20.35 8.81 0.71
CA GLY A 90 -19.75 8.56 -0.59
C GLY A 90 -18.56 7.60 -0.53
N THR A 91 -17.97 7.37 -1.69
CA THR A 91 -16.82 6.49 -1.85
C THR A 91 -15.63 7.28 -2.34
N VAL A 92 -14.49 7.13 -1.66
CA VAL A 92 -13.20 7.60 -2.14
C VAL A 92 -12.47 6.42 -2.77
N THR A 93 -12.07 6.56 -4.02
CA THR A 93 -11.21 5.58 -4.70
C THR A 93 -9.95 6.26 -5.16
N GLY A 94 -8.83 5.56 -5.11
CA GLY A 94 -7.57 6.13 -5.54
C GLY A 94 -6.45 5.12 -5.52
N SER A 95 -5.22 5.61 -5.58
CA SER A 95 -4.03 4.79 -5.50
C SER A 95 -2.87 5.54 -4.85
N PHE A 96 -1.92 4.80 -4.32
CA PHE A 96 -0.67 5.32 -3.75
C PHE A 96 0.48 4.33 -3.94
N ASP A 97 1.70 4.86 -3.96
CA ASP A 97 2.90 4.08 -4.20
C ASP A 97 3.40 3.44 -2.90
N LEU A 98 3.46 2.10 -2.86
CA LEU A 98 4.03 1.35 -1.75
C LEU A 98 5.22 0.51 -2.17
N ALA A 99 6.25 0.47 -1.33
CA ALA A 99 7.33 -0.49 -1.49
C ALA A 99 6.81 -1.93 -1.33
N PRO A 100 7.48 -2.93 -1.93
CA PRO A 100 7.24 -4.33 -1.64
C PRO A 100 7.34 -4.63 -0.15
N GLY A 101 6.35 -5.35 0.39
CA GLY A 101 6.31 -5.67 1.81
C GLY A 101 4.92 -6.05 2.29
N THR A 102 4.85 -6.46 3.56
CA THR A 102 3.59 -6.69 4.26
C THR A 102 3.21 -5.46 5.07
N TYR A 103 1.95 -5.08 4.96
CA TYR A 103 1.38 -3.92 5.60
C TYR A 103 0.21 -4.33 6.48
N ASN A 104 0.05 -3.65 7.60
CA ASN A 104 -1.11 -3.75 8.46
C ASN A 104 -1.93 -2.48 8.37
N VAL A 105 -3.24 -2.63 8.27
CA VAL A 105 -4.19 -1.53 8.26
C VAL A 105 -4.94 -1.55 9.57
N GLN A 106 -4.97 -0.41 10.24
CA GLN A 106 -5.78 -0.18 11.44
C GLN A 106 -6.87 0.81 11.08
N MET A 107 -8.09 0.50 11.49
CA MET A 107 -9.29 1.29 11.24
C MET A 107 -9.91 1.62 12.60
N GLN A 108 -10.39 2.84 12.77
CA GLN A 108 -11.14 3.25 13.95
C GLN A 108 -12.45 3.91 13.55
N ASP A 109 -13.43 3.69 14.41
CA ASP A 109 -14.72 4.34 14.41
C ASP A 109 -14.90 5.10 15.72
N ALA A 110 -15.01 6.42 15.62
CA ALA A 110 -15.21 7.30 16.76
C ALA A 110 -16.60 7.17 17.40
N SER A 111 -17.61 6.71 16.66
CA SER A 111 -18.99 6.57 17.13
C SER A 111 -19.28 5.20 17.74
N GLY A 112 -18.50 4.18 17.37
CA GLY A 112 -18.59 2.83 17.91
C GLY A 112 -19.75 1.99 17.35
N ASN A 113 -20.37 2.43 16.26
CA ASN A 113 -21.42 1.73 15.51
C ASN A 113 -20.86 0.83 14.40
N GLY A 114 -19.56 0.88 14.16
CA GLY A 114 -18.87 0.13 13.13
C GLY A 114 -18.97 0.76 11.75
N TRP A 115 -19.06 2.08 11.62
CA TRP A 115 -19.31 2.73 10.31
C TRP A 115 -20.62 2.26 9.69
N LEU A 116 -21.65 2.10 10.52
CA LEU A 116 -22.93 1.55 10.13
C LEU A 116 -24.00 2.63 10.18
N TRP A 117 -24.62 2.87 9.02
CA TRP A 117 -25.76 3.75 8.87
C TRP A 117 -26.88 3.07 8.09
N GLY A 118 -28.04 2.91 8.72
CA GLY A 118 -29.16 2.18 8.12
C GLY A 118 -28.77 0.74 7.78
N SER A 119 -28.85 0.37 6.50
CA SER A 119 -28.40 -0.93 5.98
C SER A 119 -27.00 -0.90 5.37
N TYR A 120 -26.35 0.27 5.31
CA TYR A 120 -25.03 0.41 4.72
C TYR A 120 -23.94 0.17 5.77
N GLN A 121 -22.96 -0.63 5.39
CA GLN A 121 -21.75 -0.91 6.16
C GLN A 121 -20.57 -0.27 5.44
N GLY A 122 -19.95 0.73 6.08
CA GLY A 122 -18.71 1.33 5.61
C GLY A 122 -17.58 0.31 5.54
N PHE A 123 -16.66 0.51 4.60
CA PHE A 123 -15.60 -0.47 4.32
C PHE A 123 -14.32 0.21 3.82
N LEU A 124 -13.21 -0.50 3.97
CA LEU A 124 -11.93 -0.14 3.38
C LEU A 124 -11.35 -1.34 2.62
N ALA A 125 -10.91 -1.11 1.40
CA ALA A 125 -10.16 -2.05 0.59
C ALA A 125 -8.86 -1.39 0.13
N ILE A 126 -7.73 -2.07 0.29
CA ILE A 126 -6.40 -1.62 -0.13
C ILE A 126 -5.65 -2.81 -0.74
N GLY A 127 -5.29 -2.69 -2.02
CA GLY A 127 -4.64 -3.76 -2.77
C GLY A 127 -5.44 -5.05 -2.71
N SER A 128 -4.82 -6.11 -2.18
CA SER A 128 -5.43 -7.43 -2.01
C SER A 128 -6.20 -7.63 -0.69
N GLY A 129 -6.18 -6.65 0.20
CA GLY A 129 -6.84 -6.74 1.52
C GLY A 129 -8.08 -5.85 1.61
N SER A 130 -9.03 -6.25 2.44
CA SER A 130 -10.18 -5.43 2.79
C SER A 130 -10.70 -5.76 4.18
N GLY A 131 -11.46 -4.83 4.74
CA GLY A 131 -12.11 -5.00 6.03
C GLY A 131 -13.18 -3.95 6.32
N THR A 132 -13.94 -4.23 7.38
CA THR A 132 -14.94 -3.32 7.96
C THR A 132 -14.61 -3.11 9.44
N VAL A 133 -15.26 -2.13 10.06
CA VAL A 133 -15.24 -1.95 11.51
C VAL A 133 -16.49 -2.60 12.09
N SER A 134 -16.36 -3.39 13.15
CA SER A 134 -17.51 -4.11 13.75
C SER A 134 -18.13 -3.39 14.94
N THR A 135 -17.35 -2.52 15.59
CA THR A 135 -17.75 -1.68 16.73
C THR A 135 -16.92 -0.41 16.68
N SER A 136 -15.79 -0.31 17.39
CA SER A 136 -14.95 0.89 17.41
C SER A 136 -13.62 0.75 16.67
N ALA A 137 -13.24 -0.47 16.28
CA ALA A 137 -11.99 -0.73 15.59
C ALA A 137 -12.05 -1.95 14.68
N GLY A 138 -11.19 -1.96 13.66
CA GLY A 138 -10.98 -3.08 12.75
C GLY A 138 -9.56 -3.09 12.22
N SER A 139 -9.12 -4.22 11.70
CA SER A 139 -7.80 -4.32 11.09
C SER A 139 -7.74 -5.43 10.06
N PHE A 140 -6.92 -5.24 9.03
CA PHE A 140 -6.56 -6.29 8.08
C PHE A 140 -5.11 -6.11 7.64
N SER A 141 -4.57 -7.10 6.94
CA SER A 141 -3.22 -7.02 6.39
C SER A 141 -3.23 -7.37 4.91
N PHE A 142 -2.33 -6.78 4.15
CA PHE A 142 -2.12 -7.08 2.75
C PHE A 142 -0.62 -7.08 2.42
N THR A 143 -0.26 -7.66 1.29
CA THR A 143 1.13 -7.70 0.81
C THR A 143 1.23 -7.07 -0.56
N VAL A 144 2.25 -6.23 -0.73
CA VAL A 144 2.65 -5.59 -1.98
C VAL A 144 3.81 -6.37 -2.58
N GLY A 145 3.75 -6.65 -3.87
CA GLY A 145 4.53 -7.68 -4.53
C GLY A 145 6.03 -7.48 -4.45
N GLY A 146 6.70 -8.32 -3.68
CA GLY A 146 8.12 -8.64 -3.83
C GLY A 146 8.30 -9.75 -4.87
N ILE A 147 8.00 -9.50 -6.14
CA ILE A 147 8.45 -10.40 -7.21
C ILE A 147 9.96 -10.22 -7.26
N PRO A 148 10.80 -11.26 -6.96
CA PRO A 148 12.23 -11.13 -7.16
C PRO A 148 12.45 -10.71 -8.60
N ALA A 149 13.17 -9.60 -8.82
CA ALA A 149 13.47 -9.13 -10.16
C ALA A 149 13.90 -10.35 -11.01
N PRO A 150 13.39 -10.53 -12.24
CA PRO A 150 13.68 -11.72 -13.05
C PRO A 150 15.18 -12.09 -13.11
N GLY A 151 16.06 -11.08 -12.99
CA GLY A 151 17.51 -11.25 -12.88
C GLY A 151 18.00 -11.96 -11.60
N ALA A 152 17.34 -11.80 -10.45
CA ALA A 152 17.70 -12.47 -9.20
C ALA A 152 17.45 -13.99 -9.27
N LEU A 153 16.37 -14.41 -9.93
CA LEU A 153 16.07 -15.82 -10.21
C LEU A 153 17.03 -16.40 -11.25
N ALA A 154 17.36 -15.63 -12.29
CA ALA A 154 18.34 -16.03 -13.29
C ALA A 154 19.75 -16.20 -12.69
N LEU A 155 20.15 -15.34 -11.74
CA LEU A 155 21.45 -15.44 -11.08
C LEU A 155 21.50 -16.59 -10.06
N LEU A 156 20.41 -16.87 -9.34
CA LEU A 156 20.31 -18.06 -8.48
C LEU A 156 20.36 -19.35 -9.31
N GLY A 157 19.67 -19.38 -10.45
CA GLY A 157 19.76 -20.47 -11.43
C GLY A 157 21.17 -20.61 -12.01
N LEU A 158 21.84 -19.51 -12.31
CA LEU A 158 23.21 -19.51 -12.85
C LEU A 158 24.26 -19.89 -11.79
N ALA A 159 24.07 -19.50 -10.53
CA ALA A 159 24.93 -19.91 -9.41
C ALA A 159 24.82 -21.43 -9.15
N GLY A 160 23.61 -21.99 -9.26
CA GLY A 160 23.40 -23.44 -9.22
C GLY A 160 24.08 -24.17 -10.39
N VAL A 161 24.05 -23.59 -11.60
CA VAL A 161 24.69 -24.15 -12.80
C VAL A 161 26.21 -23.99 -12.79
N ALA A 162 26.73 -22.89 -12.22
CA ALA A 162 28.17 -22.67 -12.07
C ALA A 162 28.78 -23.58 -10.98
N GLY A 163 28.02 -23.93 -9.94
CA GLY A 163 28.43 -24.87 -8.90
C GLY A 163 28.51 -26.34 -9.36
N SER A 164 27.72 -26.75 -10.35
CA SER A 164 27.71 -28.16 -10.81
C SER A 164 28.89 -28.53 -11.70
N ARG A 165 29.58 -27.54 -12.32
CA ARG A 165 30.74 -27.79 -13.19
C ARG A 165 32.07 -28.00 -12.46
N ARG A 166 32.11 -27.92 -11.13
CA ARG A 166 33.34 -28.13 -10.35
C ARG A 166 33.45 -29.53 -9.74
N ARG A 167 32.52 -30.44 -10.05
CA ARG A 167 32.61 -31.88 -9.72
C ARG A 167 32.77 -32.70 -11.00
N LYS A 168 33.97 -32.71 -11.56
CA LYS A 168 34.54 -33.80 -12.37
C LYS A 168 36.04 -33.61 -12.44
#